data_AF-A0AAW0ZD63-F1
#
_entry.id   AF-A0AAW0ZD63-F1
#
_cell.length_a   1.000
_cell.length_b   1.000
_cell.length_c   1.000
_cell.angle_alpha   90.00
_cell.angle_beta   90.00
_cell.angle_gamma   90.00
#
_symmetry.space_group_name_H-M   'P 1'
#
loop_
_entity.id
_entity.type
_entity.pdbx_description
1 polymer ?
#
loop_
_entity_poly.entity_id
_entity_poly.type
_entity_poly.pdbx_seq_one_letter_code
_entity_poly.pdbx_strand_id
1 'polypeptide(L)'
;MASGKEINFDHENSEELLRCSKQEITDALEICRRILITQNLIEGLPNETIGRKSQLIGEEITKAVIKVLKDFIFENEEDCYLENEDIPEDYIIDDVGQDSPTNSEGEDSPDINISSSNSSAAADSFQEHEPKKSRISDFVPLDRRLKIINIARQHPKWSLQTLQRHGCQELRRKDYLQRWIKEIKGVGVKESFDYINKYTYDRFTETRNDKRPVTTRMLQQWASAAALPFQSNSFHFTASESWVKKFKSTHKISLLHDT
;
A
#
# COMPACT_ATOMS: atom_id res chain seq x y z
N MET A 1 52.60 -12.80 -5.58
CA MET A 1 51.51 -13.22 -6.49
C MET A 1 50.23 -13.18 -5.69
N ALA A 2 49.46 -12.09 -5.80
CA ALA A 2 48.12 -11.97 -5.22
C ALA A 2 47.14 -11.87 -6.38
N SER A 3 46.28 -12.88 -6.50
CA SER A 3 45.27 -13.00 -7.53
C SER A 3 44.16 -11.99 -7.24
N GLY A 4 44.13 -10.90 -8.02
CA GLY A 4 43.01 -9.97 -8.04
C GLY A 4 41.83 -10.66 -8.72
N LYS A 5 40.80 -10.99 -7.94
CA LYS A 5 39.50 -11.37 -8.49
C LYS A 5 38.87 -10.12 -9.09
N GLU A 6 38.82 -10.06 -10.41
CA GLU A 6 37.94 -9.14 -11.14
C GLU A 6 36.50 -9.44 -10.74
N ILE A 7 35.82 -8.44 -10.19
CA ILE A 7 34.39 -8.51 -9.93
C ILE A 7 33.71 -8.13 -11.24
N ASN A 8 33.23 -9.15 -11.95
CA ASN A 8 32.41 -8.97 -13.14
C ASN A 8 31.01 -8.53 -12.67
N PHE A 9 30.66 -7.27 -12.88
CA PHE A 9 29.29 -6.81 -12.73
C PHE A 9 28.59 -7.04 -14.07
N ASP A 10 27.73 -8.06 -14.12
CA ASP A 10 26.94 -8.37 -15.31
C ASP A 10 26.08 -7.16 -15.70
N HIS A 11 26.19 -6.78 -16.98
CA HIS A 11 25.68 -5.54 -17.55
C HIS A 11 24.22 -5.67 -18.03
N GLU A 12 23.39 -6.43 -17.33
CA GLU A 12 21.98 -6.66 -17.68
C GLU A 12 21.03 -6.06 -16.63
N ASN A 13 21.02 -4.73 -16.46
CA ASN A 13 19.81 -4.00 -16.04
C ASN A 13 19.91 -2.45 -16.10
N SER A 14 20.36 -1.90 -17.22
CA SER A 14 20.69 -0.46 -17.30
C SER A 14 19.49 0.50 -17.09
N GLU A 15 18.24 0.08 -17.29
CA GLU A 15 17.07 0.96 -17.13
C GLU A 15 16.46 0.93 -15.72
N GLU A 16 16.56 -0.20 -15.00
CA GLU A 16 16.02 -0.33 -13.64
C GLU A 16 16.88 0.42 -12.60
N LEU A 17 18.19 0.57 -12.85
CA LEU A 17 19.10 1.35 -12.02
C LEU A 17 18.83 2.86 -12.05
N LEU A 18 18.15 3.38 -13.07
CA LEU A 18 17.92 4.81 -13.21
C LEU A 18 16.81 5.35 -12.31
N ARG A 19 15.92 4.51 -11.78
CA ARG A 19 14.86 4.94 -10.86
C ARG A 19 15.14 4.40 -9.48
N CYS A 20 15.23 5.28 -8.49
CA CYS A 20 15.48 4.87 -7.11
C CYS A 20 14.78 5.78 -6.11
N SER A 21 14.34 5.20 -5.01
CA SER A 21 13.95 5.91 -3.80
C SER A 21 15.18 6.37 -3.00
N LYS A 22 15.00 7.37 -2.12
CA LYS A 22 16.03 7.79 -1.17
C LYS A 22 16.47 6.64 -0.24
N GLN A 23 15.56 5.72 0.09
CA GLN A 23 15.86 4.55 0.93
C GLN A 23 16.79 3.57 0.22
N GLU A 24 16.59 3.29 -1.07
CA GLU A 24 17.45 2.39 -1.84
C GLU A 24 18.89 2.92 -1.94
N ILE A 25 19.07 4.24 -2.10
CA ILE A 25 20.40 4.86 -2.04
C ILE A 25 21.03 4.73 -0.65
N THR A 26 20.23 4.88 0.41
CA THR A 26 20.70 4.70 1.79
C THR A 26 21.20 3.27 2.02
N ASP A 27 20.41 2.28 1.61
CA ASP A 27 20.77 0.86 1.71
C ASP A 27 22.00 0.52 0.86
N ALA A 28 22.09 1.09 -0.35
CA ALA A 28 23.25 0.92 -1.23
C ALA A 28 24.53 1.50 -0.64
N LEU A 29 24.47 2.65 0.05
CA LEU A 29 25.62 3.23 0.74
C LEU A 29 26.08 2.38 1.93
N GLU A 30 25.16 1.75 2.66
CA GLU A 30 25.52 0.80 3.72
C GLU A 30 26.14 -0.49 3.16
N ILE A 31 25.64 -0.99 2.01
CA ILE A 31 26.30 -2.10 1.29
C ILE A 31 27.70 -1.69 0.84
N CYS A 32 27.86 -0.50 0.27
CA CYS A 32 29.16 0.05 -0.12
C CYS A 32 30.13 0.09 1.07
N ARG A 33 29.68 0.59 2.22
CA ARG A 33 30.47 0.60 3.46
C ARG A 33 30.92 -0.81 3.86
N ARG A 34 30.04 -1.81 3.83
CA ARG A 34 30.39 -3.22 4.13
C ARG A 34 31.43 -3.79 3.16
N ILE A 35 31.31 -3.45 1.87
CA ILE A 35 32.29 -3.86 0.85
C ILE A 35 33.65 -3.22 1.14
N LEU A 36 33.69 -1.91 1.42
CA LEU A 36 34.93 -1.20 1.72
C LEU A 36 35.63 -1.75 2.98
N ILE A 37 34.87 -2.13 4.01
CA ILE A 37 35.41 -2.82 5.20
C ILE A 37 35.98 -4.19 4.82
N THR A 38 35.26 -4.98 4.02
CA THR A 38 35.71 -6.31 3.57
C THR A 38 37.00 -6.23 2.76
N GLN A 39 37.18 -5.15 1.99
CA GLN A 39 38.38 -4.88 1.21
C GLN A 39 39.52 -4.26 2.05
N ASN A 40 39.34 -4.08 3.36
CA ASN A 40 40.28 -3.39 4.25
C ASN A 40 40.64 -1.96 3.80
N LEU A 41 39.71 -1.26 3.15
CA LEU A 41 39.92 0.13 2.70
C LEU A 41 39.47 1.16 3.75
N ILE A 42 38.53 0.77 4.62
CA ILE A 42 38.05 1.60 5.73
C ILE A 42 37.87 0.75 6.99
N GLU A 43 37.90 1.41 8.14
CA GLU A 43 37.62 0.80 9.44
C GLU A 43 36.12 0.80 9.75
N GLY A 44 35.72 -0.01 10.74
CA GLY A 44 34.32 -0.19 11.10
C GLY A 44 33.68 1.09 11.65
N LEU A 45 34.18 1.59 12.78
CA LEU A 45 33.62 2.77 13.43
C LEU A 45 34.53 3.99 13.21
N PRO A 46 33.96 5.17 12.94
CA PRO A 46 34.74 6.40 12.87
C PRO A 46 35.30 6.76 14.25
N ASN A 47 36.40 7.51 14.26
CA ASN A 47 36.98 8.07 15.49
C ASN A 47 36.05 9.12 16.12
N GLU A 48 36.12 9.29 17.45
CA GLU A 48 35.32 10.28 18.20
C GLU A 48 35.54 11.72 17.71
N THR A 49 36.75 12.03 17.24
CA THR A 49 37.09 13.32 16.64
C THR A 49 37.45 13.18 15.16
N ILE A 50 36.71 13.87 14.28
CA ILE A 50 36.95 13.88 12.85
C ILE A 50 37.95 15.00 12.50
N GLY A 51 39.13 14.61 12.01
CA GLY A 51 40.16 15.57 11.60
C GLY A 51 39.83 16.30 10.29
N ARG A 52 40.45 17.46 10.08
CA ARG A 52 40.25 18.29 8.87
C ARG A 52 40.57 17.56 7.57
N LYS A 53 41.59 16.70 7.56
CA LYS A 53 41.92 15.87 6.38
C LYS A 53 40.78 14.89 6.06
N SER A 54 40.17 14.29 7.07
CA SER A 54 39.04 13.36 6.89
C SER A 54 37.81 14.08 6.33
N GLN A 55 37.56 15.32 6.76
CA GLN A 55 36.48 16.16 6.19
C GLN A 55 36.70 16.41 4.69
N LEU A 56 37.91 16.83 4.29
CA LEU A 56 38.24 17.05 2.87
C LEU A 56 38.09 15.78 2.02
N ILE A 57 38.49 14.63 2.55
CA ILE A 57 38.29 13.34 1.87
C ILE A 57 36.80 13.04 1.74
N GLY A 58 36.01 13.27 2.79
CA GLY A 58 34.56 13.09 2.77
C GLY A 58 33.85 13.98 1.73
N GLU A 59 34.30 15.24 1.58
CA GLU A 59 33.79 16.16 0.55
C GLU A 59 34.06 15.63 -0.87
N GLU A 60 35.27 15.12 -1.14
CA GLU A 60 35.61 14.54 -2.44
C GLU A 60 34.82 13.26 -2.74
N ILE A 61 34.64 12.38 -1.74
CA ILE A 61 33.78 11.20 -1.87
C ILE A 61 32.34 11.63 -2.18
N THR A 62 31.84 12.65 -1.49
CA THR A 62 30.49 13.18 -1.69
C THR A 62 30.31 13.71 -3.12
N LYS A 63 31.29 14.45 -3.66
CA LYS A 63 31.27 14.92 -5.05
C LYS A 63 31.20 13.75 -6.05
N ALA A 64 31.97 12.69 -5.81
CA ALA A 64 31.94 11.49 -6.65
C ALA A 64 30.57 10.80 -6.59
N VAL A 65 30.00 10.64 -5.39
CA VAL A 65 28.66 10.08 -5.19
C VAL A 65 27.60 10.94 -5.91
N ILE A 66 27.62 12.27 -5.71
CA ILE A 66 26.70 13.18 -6.41
C ILE A 66 26.82 13.03 -7.92
N LYS A 67 28.04 12.93 -8.45
CA LYS A 67 28.25 12.75 -9.89
C LYS A 67 27.60 11.46 -10.41
N VAL A 68 27.66 10.37 -9.66
CA VAL A 68 26.99 9.11 -10.00
C VAL A 68 25.47 9.27 -9.91
N LEU A 69 24.98 9.90 -8.85
CA LEU A 69 23.55 10.06 -8.60
C LEU A 69 22.86 11.10 -9.49
N LYS A 70 23.61 11.96 -10.18
CA LYS A 70 23.05 12.98 -11.10
C LYS A 70 22.20 12.38 -12.22
N ASP A 71 22.54 11.17 -12.64
CA ASP A 71 21.84 10.48 -13.72
C ASP A 71 20.66 9.64 -13.20
N PHE A 72 20.43 9.62 -11.88
CA PHE A 72 19.32 8.89 -11.26
C PHE A 72 18.08 9.78 -11.16
N ILE A 73 16.92 9.17 -11.39
CA ILE A 73 15.60 9.75 -11.21
C ILE A 73 15.13 9.35 -9.81
N PHE A 74 15.08 10.34 -8.91
CA PHE A 74 14.58 10.16 -7.55
C PHE A 74 13.05 10.22 -7.55
N GLU A 75 12.42 9.11 -7.18
CA GLU A 75 10.99 9.11 -6.90
C GLU A 75 10.76 9.80 -5.55
N ASN A 76 10.24 11.04 -5.58
CA ASN A 76 9.71 11.68 -4.37
C ASN A 76 8.42 10.95 -4.01
N GLU A 77 8.53 9.97 -3.11
CA GLU A 77 7.38 9.30 -2.54
C GLU A 77 6.77 10.21 -1.47
N GLU A 78 5.77 11.00 -1.85
CA GLU A 78 5.04 11.88 -0.95
C GLU A 78 4.14 11.08 0.01
N ASP A 79 4.13 11.51 1.27
CA ASP A 79 3.32 10.92 2.33
C ASP A 79 1.84 11.27 2.15
N CYS A 80 1.01 10.26 2.42
CA CYS A 80 -0.44 10.32 2.37
C CYS A 80 -1.01 10.45 3.78
N TYR A 81 -1.91 11.40 3.98
CA TYR A 81 -2.57 11.71 5.25
C TYR A 81 -4.09 11.69 5.08
N LEU A 82 -4.83 11.51 6.17
CA LEU A 82 -6.26 11.82 6.14
C LEU A 82 -6.45 13.34 6.16
N GLU A 83 -7.42 13.87 5.43
CA GLU A 83 -7.74 15.31 5.39
C GLU A 83 -7.99 15.95 6.77
N ASN A 84 -8.30 15.15 7.79
CA ASN A 84 -8.57 15.62 9.16
C ASN A 84 -7.47 15.19 10.17
N GLU A 85 -6.33 14.68 9.72
CA GLU A 85 -5.21 14.38 10.63
C GLU A 85 -4.40 15.66 10.90
N ASP A 86 -4.12 15.92 12.18
CA ASP A 86 -3.17 16.97 12.58
C ASP A 86 -1.80 16.67 11.95
N ILE A 87 -1.38 17.51 11.01
CA ILE A 87 -0.07 17.41 10.36
C ILE A 87 1.00 17.63 11.44
N PRO A 88 2.05 16.78 11.53
CA PRO A 88 3.12 16.98 12.50
C PRO A 88 3.71 18.39 12.40
N GLU A 89 3.83 19.08 13.53
CA GLU A 89 4.30 20.49 13.63
C GLU A 89 5.64 20.75 12.93
N ASP A 90 6.48 19.71 12.78
CA ASP A 90 7.79 19.76 12.10
C ASP A 90 7.72 20.10 10.59
N TYR A 91 6.52 20.13 9.99
CA TYR A 91 6.31 20.47 8.56
C TYR A 91 5.58 21.80 8.33
N ILE A 92 5.21 22.54 9.38
CA ILE A 92 4.64 23.87 9.22
C ILE A 92 5.78 24.82 8.82
N ILE A 93 5.85 25.14 7.53
CA ILE A 93 6.69 26.23 7.04
C ILE A 93 6.01 27.53 7.47
N ASP A 94 6.67 28.29 8.35
CA ASP A 94 6.27 29.66 8.68
C ASP A 94 6.35 30.54 7.42
N ASP A 95 5.27 30.58 6.63
CA ASP A 95 5.14 31.60 5.59
C ASP A 95 4.35 32.79 6.11
N VAL A 96 5.03 33.93 6.06
CA VAL A 96 4.63 35.22 6.60
C VAL A 96 3.81 35.96 5.55
N GLY A 97 2.52 36.10 5.81
CA GLY A 97 1.86 37.40 5.69
C GLY A 97 0.97 37.68 4.47
N GLN A 98 -0.15 38.33 4.83
CA GLN A 98 -1.06 39.19 4.04
C GLN A 98 -2.07 38.50 3.12
N ASP A 99 -3.36 38.82 3.10
CA ASP A 99 -4.22 39.69 3.92
C ASP A 99 -5.66 39.20 3.65
N SER A 100 -6.50 39.14 4.68
CA SER A 100 -7.96 39.12 4.50
C SER A 100 -8.43 40.47 3.95
N PRO A 101 -9.59 40.54 3.28
CA PRO A 101 -10.76 40.92 4.06
C PRO A 101 -12.02 40.11 3.78
N THR A 102 -12.66 39.82 4.91
CA THR A 102 -14.02 39.41 5.20
C THR A 102 -15.12 40.26 4.56
N ASN A 103 -16.26 39.60 4.28
CA ASN A 103 -17.66 39.99 4.57
C ASN A 103 -18.58 39.34 3.51
N SER A 104 -19.81 38.90 3.74
CA SER A 104 -20.68 38.77 4.91
C SER A 104 -21.97 38.12 4.36
N GLU A 105 -22.50 37.15 5.11
CA GLU A 105 -23.93 36.84 5.33
C GLU A 105 -24.91 36.61 4.16
N GLY A 106 -25.74 35.57 4.33
CA GLY A 106 -26.96 35.36 3.54
C GLY A 106 -27.57 33.97 3.75
N GLU A 107 -28.34 33.83 4.83
CA GLU A 107 -29.28 32.73 5.10
C GLU A 107 -30.34 32.62 3.98
N ASP A 108 -30.74 31.40 3.58
CA ASP A 108 -32.14 30.95 3.65
C ASP A 108 -32.34 29.52 3.11
N SER A 109 -33.12 28.75 3.85
CA SER A 109 -33.89 27.55 3.46
C SER A 109 -35.27 27.73 4.12
N PRO A 110 -36.36 27.03 3.75
CA PRO A 110 -36.51 25.85 2.88
C PRO A 110 -37.78 25.92 1.98
N ASP A 111 -38.10 24.82 1.29
CA ASP A 111 -39.43 24.18 1.19
C ASP A 111 -39.70 23.58 -0.20
N ILE A 112 -39.80 22.24 -0.28
CA ILE A 112 -40.62 21.60 -1.32
C ILE A 112 -41.58 20.60 -0.66
N ASN A 113 -42.83 20.85 -1.00
CA ASN A 113 -44.08 20.38 -0.47
C ASN A 113 -44.41 18.92 -0.85
N ILE A 114 -45.15 18.28 0.05
CA ILE A 114 -45.69 16.92 0.03
C ILE A 114 -46.96 16.86 -0.84
N SER A 115 -47.28 15.65 -1.33
CA SER A 115 -48.62 15.09 -1.63
C SER A 115 -48.85 14.78 -3.12
N SER A 116 -49.52 13.71 -3.54
CA SER A 116 -50.19 12.60 -2.83
C SER A 116 -50.77 11.63 -3.88
N SER A 117 -50.85 10.35 -3.51
CA SER A 117 -52.03 9.44 -3.72
C SER A 117 -52.41 9.03 -5.16
N ASN A 118 -52.85 7.81 -5.49
CA ASN A 118 -53.41 6.72 -4.68
C ASN A 118 -53.40 5.37 -5.45
N SER A 119 -53.35 4.31 -4.63
CA SER A 119 -53.83 2.93 -4.77
C SER A 119 -54.71 2.49 -5.96
N SER A 120 -54.53 1.24 -6.42
CA SER A 120 -55.56 0.20 -6.21
C SER A 120 -55.00 -1.22 -6.34
N ALA A 121 -55.55 -2.11 -5.53
CA ALA A 121 -55.20 -3.51 -5.38
C ALA A 121 -55.93 -4.40 -6.39
N ALA A 122 -55.30 -5.49 -6.81
CA ALA A 122 -55.99 -6.72 -7.18
C ALA A 122 -55.07 -7.91 -6.89
N ALA A 123 -55.58 -8.84 -6.10
CA ALA A 123 -54.95 -10.09 -5.72
C ALA A 123 -54.92 -11.07 -6.90
N ASP A 124 -53.82 -11.80 -7.05
CA ASP A 124 -53.92 -13.21 -7.40
C ASP A 124 -52.77 -14.00 -6.75
N SER A 125 -53.17 -15.12 -6.17
CA SER A 125 -52.35 -16.10 -5.46
C SER A 125 -51.38 -16.76 -6.43
N PHE A 126 -50.15 -17.11 -6.02
CA PHE A 126 -49.53 -18.43 -6.27
C PHE A 126 -48.11 -18.51 -5.64
N GLN A 127 -48.06 -19.24 -4.52
CA GLN A 127 -46.93 -20.06 -4.04
C GLN A 127 -45.60 -19.37 -3.67
N GLU A 128 -45.58 -18.82 -2.46
CA GLU A 128 -44.37 -18.45 -1.72
C GLU A 128 -43.52 -19.69 -1.44
N HIS A 129 -42.50 -19.93 -2.29
CA HIS A 129 -41.42 -20.82 -1.91
C HIS A 129 -40.61 -20.13 -0.81
N GLU A 130 -40.88 -20.47 0.45
CA GLU A 130 -39.99 -20.13 1.55
C GLU A 130 -38.55 -20.53 1.16
N PRO A 131 -37.59 -19.59 1.12
CA PRO A 131 -36.21 -19.96 0.92
C PRO A 131 -35.82 -20.83 2.12
N LYS A 132 -35.50 -22.11 1.83
CA LYS A 132 -34.96 -23.06 2.80
C LYS A 132 -33.91 -22.34 3.63
N LYS A 133 -34.21 -22.11 4.92
CA LYS A 133 -33.28 -21.52 5.89
C LYS A 133 -32.03 -22.40 5.91
N SER A 134 -31.03 -22.04 5.12
CA SER A 134 -29.73 -22.68 5.15
C SER A 134 -29.13 -22.40 6.51
N ARG A 135 -28.60 -23.44 7.15
CA ARG A 135 -28.01 -23.37 8.48
C ARG A 135 -26.95 -22.25 8.50
N ILE A 136 -27.18 -21.23 9.33
CA ILE A 136 -26.33 -20.03 9.46
C ILE A 136 -24.90 -20.37 9.98
N SER A 137 -24.61 -21.63 10.38
CA SER A 137 -23.40 -21.97 11.15
C SER A 137 -22.09 -22.16 10.36
N ASP A 138 -22.11 -22.12 9.02
CA ASP A 138 -20.92 -22.44 8.21
C ASP A 138 -20.53 -21.34 7.20
N PHE A 139 -21.15 -20.16 7.24
CA PHE A 139 -20.80 -19.06 6.34
C PHE A 139 -19.47 -18.41 6.75
N VAL A 140 -18.46 -18.50 5.88
CA VAL A 140 -17.16 -17.83 6.05
C VAL A 140 -17.07 -16.65 5.07
N PRO A 141 -16.96 -15.39 5.55
CA PRO A 141 -16.87 -14.22 4.68
C PRO A 141 -15.71 -14.28 3.67
N LEU A 142 -15.84 -13.57 2.54
CA LEU A 142 -14.84 -13.54 1.47
C LEU A 142 -13.45 -13.13 1.98
N ASP A 143 -13.37 -12.03 2.75
CA ASP A 143 -12.13 -11.53 3.35
C ASP A 143 -11.43 -12.60 4.19
N ARG A 144 -12.24 -13.36 4.94
CA ARG A 144 -11.72 -14.41 5.81
C ARG A 144 -11.17 -15.59 5.01
N ARG A 145 -11.88 -16.01 3.96
CA ARG A 145 -11.41 -17.05 3.02
C ARG A 145 -10.10 -16.63 2.35
N LEU A 146 -9.99 -15.37 1.90
CA LEU A 146 -8.78 -14.81 1.29
C LEU A 146 -7.59 -14.81 2.25
N LYS A 147 -7.78 -14.38 3.51
CA LYS A 147 -6.74 -14.43 4.53
C LYS A 147 -6.23 -15.85 4.77
N ILE A 148 -7.15 -16.82 4.90
CA ILE A 148 -6.79 -18.24 5.10
C ILE A 148 -6.02 -18.79 3.90
N ILE A 149 -6.46 -18.48 2.67
CA ILE A 149 -5.75 -18.90 1.46
C ILE A 149 -4.35 -18.30 1.39
N ASN A 150 -4.19 -17.03 1.76
CA ASN A 150 -2.88 -16.38 1.75
C ASN A 150 -1.91 -17.05 2.73
N ILE A 151 -2.34 -17.32 3.97
CA ILE A 151 -1.54 -18.06 4.96
C ILE A 151 -1.17 -19.45 4.44
N ALA A 152 -2.13 -20.18 3.85
CA ALA A 152 -1.87 -21.50 3.29
C ALA A 152 -0.88 -21.47 2.11
N ARG A 153 -0.89 -20.41 1.29
CA ARG A 153 0.07 -20.22 0.19
C ARG A 153 1.47 -19.90 0.68
N GLN A 154 1.60 -19.09 1.74
CA GLN A 154 2.89 -18.78 2.36
C GLN A 154 3.53 -20.00 3.03
N HIS A 155 2.70 -20.96 3.48
CA HIS A 155 3.15 -22.16 4.17
C HIS A 155 2.62 -23.45 3.53
N PRO A 156 3.05 -23.80 2.30
CA PRO A 156 2.48 -24.91 1.54
C PRO A 156 2.69 -26.29 2.20
N LYS A 157 3.71 -26.39 3.06
CA LYS A 157 4.05 -27.61 3.80
C LYS A 157 3.28 -27.79 5.11
N TRP A 158 2.51 -26.79 5.56
CA TRP A 158 1.76 -26.89 6.81
C TRP A 158 0.62 -27.91 6.70
N SER A 159 0.44 -28.68 7.77
CA SER A 159 -0.70 -29.57 7.93
C SER A 159 -1.97 -28.76 8.21
N LEU A 160 -3.14 -29.37 8.01
CA LEU A 160 -4.42 -28.76 8.36
C LEU A 160 -4.46 -28.33 9.84
N GLN A 161 -3.97 -29.19 10.73
CA GLN A 161 -3.91 -28.92 12.16
C GLN A 161 -2.99 -27.73 12.49
N THR A 162 -1.86 -27.63 11.79
CA THR A 162 -0.94 -26.49 11.92
C THR A 162 -1.62 -25.19 11.47
N LEU A 163 -2.27 -25.18 10.30
CA LEU A 163 -2.99 -24.01 9.81
C LEU A 163 -4.09 -23.56 10.79
N GLN A 164 -4.85 -24.50 11.35
CA GLN A 164 -5.90 -24.22 12.33
C GLN A 164 -5.34 -23.57 13.60
N ARG A 165 -4.19 -24.06 14.11
CA ARG A 165 -3.49 -23.44 15.25
C ARG A 165 -3.02 -22.02 14.96
N HIS A 166 -2.63 -21.74 13.72
CA HIS A 166 -2.21 -20.40 13.26
C HIS A 166 -3.37 -19.55 12.74
N GLY A 167 -4.56 -19.69 13.33
CA GLY A 167 -5.67 -18.79 13.07
C GLY A 167 -6.47 -19.07 11.79
N CYS A 168 -6.45 -20.31 11.29
CA CYS A 168 -7.33 -20.78 10.20
C CYS A 168 -8.36 -21.82 10.70
N GLN A 169 -8.98 -21.57 11.85
CA GLN A 169 -9.88 -22.53 12.52
C GLN A 169 -11.11 -22.89 11.67
N GLU A 170 -11.54 -21.97 10.81
CA GLU A 170 -12.66 -22.11 9.89
C GLU A 170 -12.36 -23.09 8.74
N LEU A 171 -11.08 -23.38 8.49
CA LEU A 171 -10.66 -24.38 7.52
C LEU A 171 -10.82 -25.79 8.12
N ARG A 172 -12.05 -26.32 8.06
CA ARG A 172 -12.35 -27.66 8.62
C ARG A 172 -11.71 -28.80 7.83
N ARG A 173 -11.48 -28.62 6.53
CA ARG A 173 -10.90 -29.62 5.63
C ARG A 173 -9.98 -28.97 4.60
N LYS A 174 -8.97 -29.70 4.13
CA LYS A 174 -7.97 -29.16 3.19
C LYS A 174 -8.51 -28.92 1.77
N ASP A 175 -9.55 -29.64 1.38
CA ASP A 175 -10.26 -29.45 0.11
C ASP A 175 -11.03 -28.12 0.04
N TYR A 176 -11.39 -27.52 1.18
CA TYR A 176 -12.01 -26.20 1.23
C TYR A 176 -11.11 -25.12 0.63
N LEU A 177 -9.78 -25.25 0.75
CA LEU A 177 -8.85 -24.32 0.11
C LEU A 177 -9.07 -24.29 -1.41
N GLN A 178 -9.15 -25.46 -2.04
CA GLN A 178 -9.32 -25.55 -3.49
C GLN A 178 -10.70 -25.05 -3.92
N ARG A 179 -11.73 -25.34 -3.13
CA ARG A 179 -13.09 -24.84 -3.36
C ARG A 179 -13.14 -23.31 -3.27
N TRP A 180 -12.59 -22.72 -2.20
CA TRP A 180 -12.58 -21.28 -2.01
C TRP A 180 -11.74 -20.56 -3.06
N ILE A 181 -10.62 -21.13 -3.52
CA ILE A 181 -9.85 -20.59 -4.64
C ILE A 181 -10.69 -20.52 -5.92
N LYS A 182 -11.49 -21.55 -6.21
CA LYS A 182 -12.39 -21.54 -7.37
C LYS A 182 -13.52 -20.52 -7.22
N GLU A 183 -14.11 -20.44 -6.03
CA GLU A 183 -15.16 -19.46 -5.73
C GLU A 183 -14.65 -18.02 -5.87
N ILE A 184 -13.42 -17.73 -5.42
CA ILE A 184 -12.78 -16.41 -5.55
C ILE A 184 -12.58 -16.00 -7.01
N LYS A 185 -12.20 -16.95 -7.87
CA LYS A 185 -12.07 -16.69 -9.32
C LYS A 185 -13.40 -16.39 -10.00
N GLY A 186 -14.51 -16.81 -9.40
CA GLY A 186 -15.87 -16.52 -9.87
C GLY A 186 -16.54 -15.34 -9.17
N VAL A 187 -15.80 -14.60 -8.32
CA VAL A 187 -16.32 -13.38 -7.69
C VAL A 187 -16.53 -12.32 -8.77
N GLY A 188 -17.64 -11.58 -8.66
CA GLY A 188 -17.97 -10.52 -9.62
C GLY A 188 -16.95 -9.38 -9.60
N VAL A 189 -16.94 -8.61 -10.69
CA VAL A 189 -16.03 -7.48 -10.86
C VAL A 189 -16.21 -6.46 -9.73
N LYS A 190 -17.45 -6.15 -9.36
CA LYS A 190 -17.78 -5.17 -8.32
C LYS A 190 -17.24 -5.62 -6.96
N GLU A 191 -17.55 -6.84 -6.55
CA GLU A 191 -17.13 -7.42 -5.27
C GLU A 191 -15.60 -7.51 -5.18
N SER A 192 -14.92 -7.76 -6.30
CA SER A 192 -13.46 -7.75 -6.37
C SER A 192 -12.88 -6.35 -6.11
N PHE A 193 -13.44 -5.31 -6.73
CA PHE A 193 -13.04 -3.92 -6.47
C PHE A 193 -13.34 -3.48 -5.03
N ASP A 194 -14.52 -3.83 -4.51
CA ASP A 194 -14.91 -3.50 -3.13
C ASP A 194 -13.92 -4.11 -2.12
N TYR A 195 -13.50 -5.36 -2.35
CA TYR A 195 -12.47 -6.00 -1.53
C TYR A 195 -11.12 -5.29 -1.63
N ILE A 196 -10.64 -4.98 -2.84
CA ILE A 196 -9.34 -4.33 -3.06
C ILE A 196 -9.30 -2.97 -2.35
N ASN A 197 -10.35 -2.16 -2.51
CA ASN A 197 -10.45 -0.85 -1.87
C ASN A 197 -10.46 -0.99 -0.34
N LYS A 198 -11.32 -1.86 0.21
CA LYS A 198 -11.41 -2.10 1.65
C LYS A 198 -10.07 -2.56 2.22
N TYR A 199 -9.45 -3.57 1.63
CA TYR A 199 -8.15 -4.08 2.09
C TYR A 199 -7.07 -2.99 2.08
N THR A 200 -7.02 -2.19 1.02
CA THR A 200 -6.02 -1.12 0.91
C THR A 200 -6.22 -0.04 1.96
N TYR A 201 -7.48 0.33 2.23
CA TYR A 201 -7.82 1.31 3.25
C TYR A 201 -7.57 0.78 4.67
N ASP A 202 -7.92 -0.47 4.95
CA ASP A 202 -7.61 -1.14 6.22
C ASP A 202 -6.09 -1.10 6.49
N ARG A 203 -5.26 -1.38 5.48
CA ARG A 203 -3.79 -1.30 5.60
C ARG A 203 -3.26 0.11 5.80
N PHE A 204 -3.84 1.09 5.11
CA PHE A 204 -3.51 2.50 5.30
C PHE A 204 -3.78 2.94 6.74
N THR A 205 -4.99 2.69 7.24
CA THR A 205 -5.38 3.06 8.61
C THR A 205 -4.54 2.35 9.67
N GLU A 206 -4.29 1.04 9.53
CA GLU A 206 -3.36 0.30 10.41
C GLU A 206 -1.97 0.96 10.46
N THR A 207 -1.41 1.30 9.29
CA THR A 207 -0.05 1.86 9.19
C THR A 207 0.03 3.28 9.77
N ARG A 208 -1.00 4.11 9.56
CA ARG A 208 -1.10 5.45 10.14
C ARG A 208 -1.32 5.43 11.65
N ASN A 209 -2.13 4.50 12.16
CA ASN A 209 -2.30 4.28 13.60
C ASN A 209 -0.97 3.92 14.28
N ASP A 210 -0.09 3.19 13.57
CA ASP A 210 1.28 2.89 14.01
C ASP A 210 2.26 4.06 13.84
N LYS A 211 1.77 5.25 13.44
CA LYS A 211 2.55 6.47 13.16
C LYS A 211 3.62 6.27 12.08
N ARG A 212 3.40 5.34 11.15
CA ARG A 212 4.31 5.13 10.03
C ARG A 212 3.87 5.95 8.82
N PRO A 213 4.81 6.48 8.02
CA PRO A 213 4.49 7.13 6.77
C PRO A 213 3.84 6.13 5.82
N VAL A 214 2.91 6.62 4.99
CA VAL A 214 2.30 5.83 3.92
C VAL A 214 2.40 6.60 2.63
N THR A 215 3.02 6.03 1.61
CA THR A 215 3.19 6.69 0.32
C THR A 215 2.17 6.22 -0.70
N THR A 216 2.01 6.98 -1.79
CA THR A 216 1.16 6.56 -2.93
C THR A 216 1.54 5.18 -3.45
N ARG A 217 2.85 4.89 -3.52
CA ARG A 217 3.36 3.59 -3.97
C ARG A 217 2.93 2.46 -3.04
N MET A 218 2.95 2.68 -1.73
CA MET A 218 2.48 1.69 -0.76
C MET A 218 1.01 1.33 -0.99
N LEU A 219 0.16 2.33 -1.25
CA LEU A 219 -1.25 2.10 -1.60
C LEU A 219 -1.38 1.24 -2.87
N GLN A 220 -0.60 1.56 -3.91
CA GLN A 220 -0.60 0.80 -5.16
C GLN A 220 -0.12 -0.64 -4.97
N GLN A 221 0.92 -0.84 -4.17
CA GLN A 221 1.46 -2.17 -3.85
C GLN A 221 0.46 -3.01 -3.07
N TRP A 222 -0.20 -2.44 -2.05
CA TRP A 222 -1.22 -3.15 -1.28
C TRP A 222 -2.43 -3.51 -2.13
N ALA A 223 -2.90 -2.59 -2.97
CA ALA A 223 -4.01 -2.84 -3.89
C ALA A 223 -3.66 -3.92 -4.92
N SER A 224 -2.46 -3.87 -5.50
CA SER A 224 -1.99 -4.88 -6.46
C SER A 224 -1.88 -6.26 -5.80
N ALA A 225 -1.36 -6.33 -4.57
CA ALA A 225 -1.29 -7.58 -3.80
C ALA A 225 -2.69 -8.13 -3.48
N ALA A 226 -3.64 -7.27 -3.09
CA ALA A 226 -5.02 -7.63 -2.82
C ALA A 226 -5.75 -8.15 -4.07
N ALA A 227 -5.38 -7.66 -5.25
CA ALA A 227 -5.98 -8.04 -6.52
C ALA A 227 -5.51 -9.40 -7.05
N LEU A 228 -4.32 -9.89 -6.67
CA LEU A 228 -3.72 -11.13 -7.17
C LEU A 228 -4.68 -12.34 -7.20
N PRO A 229 -5.53 -12.58 -6.19
CA PRO A 229 -6.45 -13.73 -6.19
C PRO A 229 -7.55 -13.66 -7.25
N PHE A 230 -7.89 -12.46 -7.73
CA PHE A 230 -8.98 -12.20 -8.68
C PHE A 230 -8.51 -12.09 -10.13
N GLN A 231 -7.20 -11.93 -10.35
CA GLN A 231 -6.61 -11.80 -11.69
C GLN A 231 -7.01 -13.00 -12.58
N SER A 232 -7.65 -12.70 -13.70
CA SER A 232 -8.15 -13.68 -14.67
C SER A 232 -8.32 -13.01 -16.04
N ASN A 233 -8.60 -13.80 -17.08
CA ASN A 233 -8.87 -13.24 -18.41
C ASN A 233 -10.09 -12.29 -18.42
N SER A 234 -11.03 -12.48 -17.48
CA SER A 234 -12.25 -11.67 -17.34
C SER A 234 -12.11 -10.49 -16.39
N PHE A 235 -11.05 -10.46 -15.57
CA PHE A 235 -10.81 -9.40 -14.59
C PHE A 235 -9.32 -9.11 -14.49
N HIS A 236 -8.94 -7.91 -14.91
CA HIS A 236 -7.58 -7.41 -14.76
C HIS A 236 -7.61 -6.11 -13.97
N PHE A 237 -6.93 -6.10 -12.84
CA PHE A 237 -6.76 -4.92 -12.01
C PHE A 237 -5.34 -4.39 -12.11
N THR A 238 -5.23 -3.08 -12.28
CA THR A 238 -3.97 -2.33 -12.23
C THR A 238 -4.16 -1.18 -11.25
N ALA A 239 -3.24 -1.01 -10.31
CA ALA A 239 -3.23 0.14 -9.40
C ALA A 239 -2.73 1.41 -10.12
N SER A 240 -3.46 1.83 -11.16
CA SER A 240 -3.11 2.99 -11.99
C SER A 240 -3.21 4.30 -11.22
N GLU A 241 -2.58 5.36 -11.74
CA GLU A 241 -2.71 6.70 -11.17
C GLU A 241 -4.17 7.16 -11.08
N SER A 242 -4.98 6.86 -12.09
CA SER A 242 -6.41 7.18 -12.09
C SER A 242 -7.15 6.44 -10.97
N TRP A 243 -6.81 5.17 -10.74
CA TRP A 243 -7.39 4.42 -9.61
C TRP A 243 -6.97 5.02 -8.28
N VAL A 244 -5.68 5.34 -8.09
CA VAL A 244 -5.17 5.95 -6.86
C VAL A 244 -5.85 7.29 -6.58
N LYS A 245 -5.97 8.18 -7.57
CA LYS A 245 -6.63 9.48 -7.43
C LYS A 245 -8.07 9.30 -6.96
N LYS A 246 -8.81 8.38 -7.57
CA LYS A 246 -10.19 8.06 -7.17
C LYS A 246 -10.25 7.45 -5.76
N PHE A 247 -9.35 6.51 -5.45
CA PHE A 247 -9.26 5.88 -4.14
C PHE A 247 -9.03 6.92 -3.04
N LYS A 248 -8.03 7.79 -3.23
CA LYS A 248 -7.69 8.88 -2.33
C LYS A 248 -8.86 9.83 -2.10
N SER A 249 -9.49 10.31 -3.18
CA SER A 249 -10.68 11.17 -3.08
C SER A 249 -11.86 10.48 -2.37
N THR A 250 -12.08 9.19 -2.62
CA THR A 250 -13.16 8.42 -1.96
C THR A 250 -12.94 8.28 -0.46
N HIS A 251 -11.68 8.13 -0.04
CA HIS A 251 -11.28 7.90 1.34
C HIS A 251 -10.76 9.15 2.07
N LYS A 252 -10.84 10.34 1.43
CA LYS A 252 -10.33 11.62 1.96
C LYS A 252 -8.86 11.54 2.38
N ILE A 253 -8.05 10.96 1.50
CA ILE A 253 -6.61 10.85 1.66
C ILE A 253 -5.95 11.92 0.79
N SER A 254 -5.18 12.82 1.39
CA SER A 254 -4.46 13.91 0.72
C SER A 254 -2.95 13.69 0.73
N LEU A 255 -2.26 14.37 -0.18
CA LEU A 255 -0.81 14.53 -0.14
C LEU A 255 -0.47 15.79 0.67
N LEU A 256 0.70 15.79 1.31
CA LEU A 256 1.16 16.89 2.18
C LEU A 256 1.26 18.27 1.47
N HIS A 257 1.20 18.32 0.13
CA HIS A 257 1.26 19.56 -0.66
C HIS A 257 -0.08 20.03 -1.24
N ASP A 258 -1.20 19.35 -0.95
CA ASP A 258 -2.54 19.73 -1.45
C ASP A 258 -3.35 20.60 -0.45
N THR A 259 -2.74 21.03 0.67
CA THR A 259 -3.30 21.97 1.67
C THR A 259 -2.51 23.26 1.72
#